data_AF-A0A5E7ZQN9-F1
#
_entry.id   AF-A0A5E7ZQN9-F1
#
_cell.length_a   1.000
_cell.length_b   1.000
_cell.length_c   1.000
_cell.angle_alpha   90.00
_cell.angle_beta   90.00
_cell.angle_gamma   90.00
#
_symmetry.space_group_name_H-M   'P 1'
#
loop_
_entity.id
_entity.type
_entity.pdbx_description
1 polymer ?
#
loop_
_entity_poly.entity_id
_entity_poly.type
_entity_poly.pdbx_seq_one_letter_code
_entity_poly.pdbx_strand_id
1 'polypeptide(L)'
;MKLYQKLKNRIDWNEPVELQLERLAEFDHITNEEIEELAQTCHKSTEAGILLEYLGHERLMPYLHLFLEFLQDMNWPAAGGASKMLTKAGKVIIPEIRRVFQEVNNDQIWHYWILLGIVQYFEKELILEMKADLIELILRADKDGASIQALRILKEKQILSSEEVENRYCYLLDKYSGDLYWTNDLNEEIKPVANKT
;
A
#
# COMPACT_ATOMS: atom_id res chain seq x y z
N MET A 1 -15.28 14.87 -23.99
CA MET A 1 -14.64 15.63 -22.88
C MET A 1 -13.62 14.70 -22.26
N LYS A 2 -12.38 15.14 -22.01
CA LYS A 2 -11.37 14.26 -21.38
C LYS A 2 -11.82 13.89 -19.97
N LEU A 3 -11.56 12.67 -19.50
CA LEU A 3 -12.08 12.20 -18.21
C LEU A 3 -11.66 13.13 -17.07
N TYR A 4 -10.41 13.57 -17.05
CA TYR A 4 -9.89 14.51 -16.05
C TYR A 4 -10.72 15.81 -15.94
N GLN A 5 -11.23 16.35 -17.06
CA GLN A 5 -12.09 17.53 -17.03
C GLN A 5 -13.48 17.21 -16.46
N LYS A 6 -14.00 16.00 -16.74
CA LYS A 6 -15.25 15.52 -16.16
C LYS A 6 -15.15 15.42 -14.64
N LEU A 7 -14.06 14.83 -14.13
CA LEU A 7 -13.79 14.67 -12.70
C LEU A 7 -13.82 16.03 -11.98
N LYS A 8 -13.00 16.98 -12.46
CA LYS A 8 -12.89 18.33 -11.87
C LYS A 8 -14.21 19.11 -11.85
N ASN A 9 -15.09 18.87 -12.80
CA ASN A 9 -16.36 19.59 -12.91
C ASN A 9 -17.48 18.94 -12.09
N ARG A 10 -17.27 17.74 -11.55
CA ARG A 10 -18.32 16.94 -10.91
C ARG A 10 -18.01 16.54 -9.48
N ILE A 11 -16.75 16.26 -9.18
CA ILE A 11 -16.32 15.81 -7.86
C ILE A 11 -15.77 17.01 -7.09
N ASP A 12 -16.29 17.24 -5.89
CA ASP A 12 -15.74 18.26 -4.99
C ASP A 12 -14.69 17.62 -4.11
N TRP A 13 -13.44 18.04 -4.27
CA TRP A 13 -12.32 17.52 -3.49
C TRP A 13 -12.36 17.91 -2.01
N ASN A 14 -13.22 18.88 -1.63
CA ASN A 14 -13.44 19.26 -0.23
C ASN A 14 -14.49 18.40 0.48
N GLU A 15 -15.29 17.65 -0.27
CA GLU A 15 -16.34 16.79 0.27
C GLU A 15 -15.85 15.32 0.32
N PRO A 16 -16.10 14.58 1.40
CA PRO A 16 -15.84 13.14 1.43
C PRO A 16 -16.85 12.38 0.53
N VAL A 17 -16.55 11.12 0.21
CA VAL A 17 -17.36 10.26 -0.68
C VAL A 17 -18.83 10.24 -0.28
N GLU A 18 -19.10 10.10 1.02
CA GLU A 18 -20.44 9.91 1.57
C GLU A 18 -21.36 11.13 1.38
N LEU A 19 -20.79 12.33 1.20
CA LEU A 19 -21.55 13.58 1.05
C LEU A 19 -21.82 13.97 -0.40
N GLN A 20 -21.23 13.26 -1.38
CA GLN A 20 -21.37 13.60 -2.80
C GLN A 20 -21.75 12.40 -3.68
N LEU A 21 -22.42 11.40 -3.10
CA LEU A 21 -22.82 10.17 -3.78
C LEU A 21 -23.66 10.41 -5.05
N GLU A 22 -24.54 11.42 -5.04
CA GLU A 22 -25.35 11.75 -6.23
C GLU A 22 -24.49 12.19 -7.42
N ARG A 23 -23.40 12.94 -7.18
CA ARG A 23 -22.46 13.36 -8.23
C ARG A 23 -21.59 12.20 -8.70
N LEU A 24 -21.20 11.33 -7.77
CA LEU A 24 -20.39 10.15 -8.04
C LEU A 24 -21.15 9.09 -8.85
N ALA A 25 -22.46 8.98 -8.66
CA ALA A 25 -23.32 8.08 -9.44
C ALA A 25 -23.31 8.38 -10.96
N GLU A 26 -22.92 9.60 -11.38
CA GLU A 26 -22.68 9.92 -12.80
C GLU A 26 -21.53 9.08 -13.43
N PHE A 27 -20.76 8.37 -12.60
CA PHE A 27 -19.64 7.52 -12.99
C PHE A 27 -19.92 6.01 -12.84
N ASP A 28 -21.13 5.59 -12.44
CA ASP A 28 -21.47 4.16 -12.31
C ASP A 28 -21.27 3.39 -13.64
N HIS A 29 -21.52 4.08 -14.75
CA HIS A 29 -21.37 3.58 -16.10
C HIS A 29 -20.05 4.00 -16.76
N ILE A 30 -19.01 4.30 -15.96
CA ILE A 30 -17.67 4.51 -16.48
C ILE A 30 -17.24 3.31 -17.34
N THR A 31 -16.72 3.62 -18.52
CA THR A 31 -16.29 2.66 -19.53
C THR A 31 -14.91 2.10 -19.21
N ASN A 32 -14.56 0.97 -19.82
CA ASN A 32 -13.22 0.38 -19.69
C ASN A 32 -12.13 1.36 -20.16
N GLU A 33 -12.36 2.06 -21.28
CA GLU A 33 -11.45 3.08 -21.81
C GLU A 33 -11.25 4.23 -20.82
N GLU A 34 -12.31 4.67 -20.13
CA GLU A 34 -12.19 5.69 -19.09
C GLU A 34 -11.47 5.17 -17.84
N ILE A 35 -11.65 3.90 -17.45
CA ILE A 35 -10.89 3.30 -16.34
C ILE A 35 -9.40 3.24 -16.67
N GLU A 36 -9.05 2.89 -17.92
CA GLU A 36 -7.67 2.90 -18.38
C GLU A 36 -7.09 4.33 -18.45
N GLU A 37 -7.86 5.31 -18.93
CA GLU A 37 -7.48 6.73 -18.90
C GLU A 37 -7.26 7.22 -17.45
N LEU A 38 -8.13 6.80 -16.52
CA LEU A 38 -8.04 7.10 -15.09
C LEU A 38 -6.70 6.61 -14.53
N ALA A 39 -6.36 5.35 -14.79
CA ALA A 39 -5.11 4.75 -14.33
C ALA A 39 -3.88 5.44 -14.93
N GLN A 40 -3.89 5.74 -16.23
CA GLN A 40 -2.69 6.25 -16.90
C GLN A 40 -2.39 7.72 -16.55
N THR A 41 -3.42 8.53 -16.30
CA THR A 41 -3.25 10.00 -16.32
C THR A 41 -3.68 10.71 -15.04
N CYS A 42 -4.47 10.06 -14.17
CA CYS A 42 -5.15 10.75 -13.09
C CYS A 42 -4.54 10.56 -11.69
N HIS A 43 -3.35 9.97 -11.56
CA HIS A 43 -2.69 9.81 -10.25
C HIS A 43 -2.49 11.16 -9.50
N LYS A 44 -2.39 12.27 -10.22
CA LYS A 44 -2.29 13.64 -9.65
C LYS A 44 -3.62 14.36 -9.40
N SER A 45 -4.75 13.65 -9.44
CA SER A 45 -6.09 14.21 -9.22
C SER A 45 -6.66 13.72 -7.90
N THR A 46 -6.97 14.64 -6.99
CA THR A 46 -7.68 14.30 -5.74
C THR A 46 -9.04 13.69 -6.04
N GLU A 47 -9.73 14.23 -7.05
CA GLU A 47 -11.03 13.76 -7.52
C GLU A 47 -10.99 12.31 -8.02
N ALA A 48 -9.90 11.92 -8.70
CA ALA A 48 -9.69 10.54 -9.11
C ALA A 48 -9.57 9.61 -7.90
N GLY A 49 -8.86 10.02 -6.84
CA GLY A 49 -8.81 9.26 -5.59
C GLY A 49 -10.19 9.03 -4.98
N ILE A 50 -11.01 10.08 -4.91
CA ILE A 50 -12.40 10.00 -4.43
C ILE A 50 -13.22 9.04 -5.29
N LEU A 51 -13.09 9.14 -6.62
CA LEU A 51 -13.80 8.25 -7.54
C LEU A 51 -13.37 6.78 -7.37
N LEU A 52 -12.09 6.50 -7.18
CA LEU A 52 -11.59 5.14 -6.95
C LEU A 52 -12.15 4.54 -5.66
N GLU A 53 -12.19 5.33 -4.58
CA GLU A 53 -12.78 4.92 -3.30
C GLU A 53 -14.28 4.61 -3.45
N TYR A 54 -14.99 5.41 -4.25
CA TYR A 54 -16.41 5.23 -4.55
C TYR A 54 -16.70 4.00 -5.41
N LEU A 55 -16.05 3.86 -6.57
CA LEU A 55 -16.27 2.75 -7.50
C LEU A 55 -15.97 1.41 -6.83
N GLY A 56 -14.98 1.39 -5.94
CA GLY A 56 -14.63 0.22 -5.17
C GLY A 56 -13.96 -0.87 -6.00
N HIS A 57 -13.46 -1.88 -5.29
CA HIS A 57 -12.65 -2.93 -5.90
C HIS A 57 -13.47 -3.90 -6.76
N GLU A 58 -14.75 -4.13 -6.45
CA GLU A 58 -15.61 -5.03 -7.22
C GLU A 58 -15.78 -4.53 -8.66
N ARG A 59 -15.99 -3.22 -8.84
CA ARG A 59 -16.11 -2.59 -10.15
C ARG A 59 -14.78 -2.55 -10.90
N LEU A 60 -13.67 -2.37 -10.18
CA LEU A 60 -12.34 -2.18 -10.72
C LEU A 60 -11.51 -3.47 -10.78
N MET A 61 -12.10 -4.63 -10.48
CA MET A 61 -11.39 -5.91 -10.31
C MET A 61 -10.42 -6.26 -11.45
N PRO A 62 -10.75 -6.07 -12.75
CA PRO A 62 -9.81 -6.38 -13.83
C PRO A 62 -8.59 -5.44 -13.89
N TYR A 63 -8.67 -4.29 -13.22
CA TYR A 63 -7.75 -3.16 -13.35
C TYR A 63 -6.99 -2.85 -12.06
N LEU A 64 -7.16 -3.65 -10.99
CA LEU A 64 -6.54 -3.35 -9.70
C LEU A 64 -5.02 -3.21 -9.78
N HIS A 65 -4.37 -4.00 -10.64
CA HIS A 65 -2.94 -3.92 -10.89
C HIS A 65 -2.49 -2.53 -11.36
N LEU A 66 -3.29 -1.85 -12.20
CA LEU A 66 -2.99 -0.50 -12.67
C LEU A 66 -3.07 0.52 -11.54
N PHE A 67 -4.05 0.38 -10.65
CA PHE A 67 -4.20 1.29 -9.51
C PHE A 67 -3.20 1.03 -8.39
N LEU A 68 -2.58 -0.15 -8.35
CA LEU A 68 -1.45 -0.42 -7.46
C LEU A 68 -0.25 0.47 -7.79
N GLU A 69 -0.08 0.90 -9.05
CA GLU A 69 0.96 1.85 -9.46
C GLU A 69 0.80 3.22 -8.82
N PHE A 70 -0.41 3.59 -8.36
CA PHE A 70 -0.61 4.87 -7.68
C PHE A 70 0.12 4.93 -6.34
N LEU A 71 0.52 3.78 -5.81
CA LEU A 71 1.27 3.66 -4.57
C LEU A 71 2.78 3.74 -4.78
N GLN A 72 3.28 3.91 -6.02
CA GLN A 72 4.70 4.23 -6.23
C GLN A 72 5.11 5.49 -5.48
N ASP A 73 4.18 6.44 -5.32
CA ASP A 73 4.36 7.64 -4.52
C ASP A 73 3.06 7.98 -3.80
N MET A 74 3.01 7.69 -2.49
CA MET A 74 1.85 8.02 -1.65
C MET A 74 1.61 9.54 -1.48
N ASN A 75 2.52 10.40 -1.96
CA ASN A 75 2.27 11.85 -2.04
C ASN A 75 1.38 12.23 -3.23
N TRP A 76 1.14 11.31 -4.17
CA TRP A 76 0.19 11.56 -5.25
C TRP A 76 -1.23 11.71 -4.70
N PRO A 77 -1.96 12.78 -5.07
CA PRO A 77 -3.30 13.06 -4.55
C PRO A 77 -4.29 11.89 -4.62
N ALA A 78 -4.21 11.05 -5.67
CA ALA A 78 -5.11 9.92 -5.83
C ALA A 78 -4.70 8.67 -5.02
N ALA A 79 -3.46 8.60 -4.52
CA ALA A 79 -2.90 7.40 -3.89
C ALA A 79 -3.68 6.98 -2.65
N GLY A 80 -4.16 7.93 -1.85
CA GLY A 80 -4.98 7.63 -0.67
C GLY A 80 -6.30 6.92 -1.02
N GLY A 81 -6.99 7.37 -2.06
CA GLY A 81 -8.23 6.74 -2.53
C GLY A 81 -7.99 5.36 -3.15
N ALA A 82 -6.93 5.23 -3.96
CA ALA A 82 -6.49 3.95 -4.52
C ALA A 82 -6.15 2.95 -3.40
N SER A 83 -5.37 3.38 -2.41
CA SER A 83 -4.97 2.57 -1.26
C SER A 83 -6.17 2.04 -0.46
N LYS A 84 -7.15 2.89 -0.14
CA LYS A 84 -8.39 2.46 0.54
C LYS A 84 -9.18 1.45 -0.29
N MET A 85 -9.31 1.69 -1.60
CA MET A 85 -10.00 0.78 -2.51
C MET A 85 -9.30 -0.58 -2.57
N LEU A 86 -7.97 -0.59 -2.75
CA LEU A 86 -7.16 -1.81 -2.84
C LEU A 86 -7.13 -2.59 -1.52
N THR A 87 -7.12 -1.88 -0.39
CA THR A 87 -7.23 -2.51 0.94
C THR A 87 -8.53 -3.29 1.08
N LYS A 88 -9.65 -2.71 0.62
CA LYS A 88 -10.97 -3.40 0.62
C LYS A 88 -11.01 -4.63 -0.31
N ALA A 89 -10.13 -4.72 -1.31
CA ALA A 89 -10.02 -5.89 -2.17
C ALA A 89 -9.50 -7.14 -1.41
N GLY A 90 -8.82 -6.93 -0.28
CA GLY A 90 -8.35 -8.00 0.61
C GLY A 90 -7.57 -9.08 -0.12
N LYS A 91 -8.05 -10.32 -0.07
CA LYS A 91 -7.38 -11.46 -0.71
C LYS A 91 -7.22 -11.31 -2.24
N VAL A 92 -8.12 -10.59 -2.90
CA VAL A 92 -8.12 -10.46 -4.37
C VAL A 92 -6.88 -9.74 -4.89
N ILE A 93 -6.32 -8.79 -4.12
CA ILE A 93 -5.14 -8.01 -4.55
C ILE A 93 -3.79 -8.69 -4.24
N ILE A 94 -3.78 -9.74 -3.41
CA ILE A 94 -2.55 -10.42 -2.98
C ILE A 94 -1.67 -10.89 -4.15
N PRO A 95 -2.21 -11.53 -5.22
CA PRO A 95 -1.38 -11.96 -6.35
C PRO A 95 -0.62 -10.81 -7.01
N GLU A 96 -1.25 -9.64 -7.16
CA GLU A 96 -0.61 -8.46 -7.77
C GLU A 96 0.43 -7.83 -6.85
N ILE A 97 0.17 -7.77 -5.54
CA ILE A 97 1.17 -7.31 -4.57
C ILE A 97 2.41 -8.22 -4.61
N ARG A 98 2.20 -9.54 -4.62
CA ARG A 98 3.30 -10.51 -4.73
C ARG A 98 4.08 -10.31 -6.03
N ARG A 99 3.37 -10.12 -7.15
CA ARG A 99 4.00 -9.82 -8.43
C ARG A 99 4.89 -8.59 -8.35
N VAL A 100 4.42 -7.48 -7.76
CA VAL A 100 5.22 -6.26 -7.58
C VAL A 100 6.45 -6.51 -6.72
N PHE A 101 6.28 -7.20 -5.58
CA PHE A 101 7.41 -7.52 -4.70
C PHE A 101 8.48 -8.37 -5.40
N GLN A 102 8.10 -9.30 -6.28
CA GLN A 102 9.03 -10.22 -6.94
C GLN A 102 9.66 -9.65 -8.22
N GLU A 103 8.87 -8.95 -9.03
CA GLU A 103 9.28 -8.50 -10.37
C GLU A 103 9.92 -7.09 -10.35
N VAL A 104 9.54 -6.23 -9.40
CA VAL A 104 9.97 -4.82 -9.35
C VAL A 104 10.99 -4.62 -8.23
N ASN A 105 12.15 -5.27 -8.34
CA ASN A 105 13.15 -5.30 -7.28
C ASN A 105 13.94 -3.99 -7.08
N ASN A 106 13.81 -3.04 -8.02
CA ASN A 106 14.53 -1.76 -8.02
C ASN A 106 13.72 -0.59 -7.47
N ASP A 107 12.50 -0.83 -6.99
CA ASP A 107 11.60 0.18 -6.45
C ASP A 107 11.15 -0.20 -5.03
N GLN A 108 12.09 -0.12 -4.09
CA GLN A 108 11.83 -0.52 -2.71
C GLN A 108 10.93 0.49 -1.98
N ILE A 109 10.90 1.74 -2.42
CA ILE A 109 9.96 2.74 -1.89
C ILE A 109 8.52 2.40 -2.26
N TRP A 110 8.25 1.88 -3.46
CA TRP A 110 6.92 1.37 -3.80
C TRP A 110 6.55 0.16 -2.94
N HIS A 111 7.49 -0.75 -2.64
CA HIS A 111 7.24 -1.86 -1.73
C HIS A 111 6.86 -1.35 -0.33
N TYR A 112 7.60 -0.37 0.19
CA TYR A 112 7.30 0.29 1.46
C TYR A 112 5.89 0.89 1.46
N TRP A 113 5.51 1.62 0.40
CA TRP A 113 4.17 2.21 0.29
C TRP A 113 3.05 1.19 0.13
N ILE A 114 3.28 0.05 -0.51
CA ILE A 114 2.30 -1.05 -0.52
C ILE A 114 2.13 -1.62 0.90
N LEU A 115 3.24 -1.81 1.63
CA LEU A 115 3.18 -2.32 2.99
C LEU A 115 2.44 -1.36 3.94
N LEU A 116 2.73 -0.07 3.84
CA LEU A 116 2.10 0.98 4.65
C LEU A 116 0.67 1.30 4.18
N GLY A 117 0.43 1.37 2.88
CA GLY A 117 -0.87 1.75 2.34
C GLY A 117 -1.91 0.63 2.43
N ILE A 118 -1.49 -0.62 2.26
CA ILE A 118 -2.41 -1.74 2.09
C ILE A 118 -2.16 -2.83 3.13
N VAL A 119 -0.96 -3.42 3.13
CA VAL A 119 -0.73 -4.69 3.83
C VAL A 119 -0.89 -4.55 5.34
N GLN A 120 -0.44 -3.45 5.96
CA GLN A 120 -0.58 -3.29 7.42
C GLN A 120 -2.05 -3.31 7.91
N TYR A 121 -3.00 -2.96 7.03
CA TYR A 121 -4.43 -2.96 7.33
C TYR A 121 -5.11 -4.30 7.12
N PHE A 122 -4.42 -5.30 6.56
CA PHE A 122 -4.97 -6.63 6.41
C PHE A 122 -5.16 -7.33 7.77
N GLU A 123 -6.19 -8.18 7.82
CA GLU A 123 -6.41 -9.09 8.94
C GLU A 123 -5.33 -10.15 9.02
N LYS A 124 -5.16 -10.74 10.22
CA LYS A 124 -4.06 -11.65 10.54
C LYS A 124 -3.97 -12.83 9.55
N GLU A 125 -5.10 -13.35 9.11
CA GLU A 125 -5.20 -14.47 8.18
C GLU A 125 -4.59 -14.15 6.81
N LEU A 126 -4.79 -12.94 6.31
CA LEU A 126 -4.20 -12.51 5.04
C LEU A 126 -2.70 -12.23 5.17
N ILE A 127 -2.26 -11.66 6.30
CA ILE A 127 -0.83 -11.49 6.59
C ILE A 127 -0.13 -12.86 6.66
N LEU A 128 -0.80 -13.86 7.25
CA LEU A 128 -0.27 -15.22 7.30
C LEU A 128 -0.09 -15.82 5.90
N GLU A 129 -1.02 -15.56 4.97
CA GLU A 129 -0.90 -15.96 3.55
C GLU A 129 0.29 -15.28 2.86
N MET A 130 0.65 -14.06 3.28
CA MET A 130 1.77 -13.28 2.75
C MET A 130 3.07 -13.46 3.55
N LYS A 131 3.12 -14.35 4.55
CA LYS A 131 4.27 -14.48 5.47
C LYS A 131 5.59 -14.69 4.71
N ALA A 132 5.59 -15.54 3.69
CA ALA A 132 6.79 -15.82 2.90
C ALA A 132 7.26 -14.59 2.12
N ASP A 133 6.33 -13.86 1.50
CA ASP A 133 6.61 -12.64 0.73
C ASP A 133 7.23 -11.56 1.65
N LEU A 134 6.68 -11.39 2.85
CA LEU A 134 7.19 -10.43 3.84
C LEU A 134 8.56 -10.82 4.41
N ILE A 135 8.81 -12.12 4.61
CA ILE A 135 10.15 -12.60 5.01
C ILE A 135 11.16 -12.32 3.91
N GLU A 136 10.80 -12.51 2.64
CA GLU A 136 11.69 -12.21 1.52
C GLU A 136 12.08 -10.74 1.50
N LEU A 137 11.11 -9.83 1.72
CA LEU A 137 11.40 -8.40 1.82
C LEU A 137 12.39 -8.09 2.96
N ILE A 138 12.19 -8.65 4.15
CA ILE A 138 13.11 -8.48 5.29
C ILE A 138 14.54 -8.91 4.92
N LEU A 139 14.68 -10.02 4.19
CA LEU A 139 16.00 -10.54 3.82
C LEU A 139 16.74 -9.64 2.82
N ARG A 140 16.02 -8.81 2.06
CA ARG A 140 16.65 -7.83 1.14
C ARG A 140 17.41 -6.75 1.89
N ALA A 141 17.02 -6.43 3.12
CA ALA A 141 17.61 -5.37 3.93
C ALA A 141 17.76 -4.06 3.14
N ASP A 142 16.67 -3.66 2.47
CA ASP A 142 16.65 -2.44 1.68
C ASP A 142 16.84 -1.20 2.56
N LYS A 143 17.11 -0.07 1.89
CA LYS A 143 17.33 1.23 2.50
C LYS A 143 16.27 2.24 2.04
N ASP A 144 15.04 1.78 1.88
CA ASP A 144 13.85 2.59 1.65
C ASP A 144 12.71 2.25 2.64
N GLY A 145 12.99 1.39 3.64
CA GLY A 145 12.14 1.10 4.79
C GLY A 145 11.24 -0.13 4.65
N ALA A 146 11.19 -0.77 3.47
CA ALA A 146 10.28 -1.90 3.25
C ALA A 146 10.61 -3.10 4.15
N SER A 147 11.90 -3.39 4.35
CA SER A 147 12.38 -4.48 5.21
C SER A 147 11.97 -4.30 6.66
N ILE A 148 12.11 -3.08 7.20
CA ILE A 148 11.73 -2.75 8.57
C ILE A 148 10.20 -2.82 8.71
N GLN A 149 9.46 -2.23 7.77
CA GLN A 149 8.01 -2.25 7.78
C GLN A 149 7.44 -3.67 7.67
N ALA A 150 8.04 -4.55 6.87
CA ALA A 150 7.64 -5.95 6.78
C ALA A 150 7.85 -6.71 8.11
N LEU A 151 8.98 -6.50 8.78
CA LEU A 151 9.24 -7.08 10.11
C LEU A 151 8.25 -6.55 11.15
N ARG A 152 7.97 -5.25 11.12
CA ARG A 152 6.98 -4.61 12.00
C ARG A 152 5.59 -5.23 11.85
N ILE A 153 5.10 -5.37 10.61
CA ILE A 153 3.79 -5.99 10.33
C ILE A 153 3.73 -7.41 10.89
N LEU A 154 4.75 -8.24 10.62
CA LEU A 154 4.80 -9.62 11.10
C LEU A 154 4.83 -9.71 12.64
N LYS A 155 5.51 -8.77 13.31
CA LYS A 155 5.56 -8.64 14.77
C LYS A 155 4.21 -8.21 15.34
N GLU A 156 3.65 -7.09 14.86
CA GLU A 156 2.39 -6.52 15.38
C GLU A 156 1.19 -7.46 15.21
N LYS A 157 1.15 -8.19 14.09
CA LYS A 157 0.11 -9.19 13.80
C LYS A 157 0.36 -10.54 14.48
N GLN A 158 1.44 -10.66 15.26
CA GLN A 158 1.81 -11.87 16.01
C GLN A 158 1.89 -13.10 15.09
N ILE A 159 2.57 -12.94 13.95
CA ILE A 159 2.82 -13.99 12.96
C ILE A 159 4.15 -14.70 13.22
N LEU A 160 5.09 -13.97 13.82
CA LEU A 160 6.38 -14.48 14.27
C LEU A 160 6.40 -14.58 15.79
N SER A 161 7.12 -15.59 16.30
CA SER A 161 7.47 -15.65 17.72
C SER A 161 8.45 -14.54 18.11
N SER A 162 8.58 -14.24 19.41
CA SER A 162 9.57 -13.27 19.88
C SER A 162 11.00 -13.62 19.47
N GLU A 163 11.36 -14.91 19.47
CA GLU A 163 12.66 -15.39 19.00
C GLU A 163 12.84 -15.16 17.50
N GLU A 164 11.81 -15.43 16.70
CA GLU A 164 11.82 -15.18 15.26
C GLU A 164 11.96 -13.69 14.91
N VAL A 165 11.35 -12.81 15.71
CA VAL A 165 11.49 -11.35 15.58
C VAL A 165 12.91 -10.92 15.95
N GLU A 166 13.44 -11.38 17.09
CA GLU A 166 14.80 -11.05 17.55
C GLU A 166 15.85 -11.48 16.51
N ASN A 167 15.75 -12.69 15.99
CA ASN A 167 16.68 -13.19 14.97
C ASN A 167 16.69 -12.31 13.71
N ARG A 168 15.52 -11.82 13.28
CA ARG A 168 15.40 -10.94 12.10
C ARG A 168 15.84 -9.51 12.40
N TYR A 169 15.58 -9.03 13.61
CA TYR A 169 16.11 -7.75 14.09
C TYR A 169 17.65 -7.76 14.09
N CYS A 170 18.28 -8.79 14.66
CA CYS A 170 19.74 -8.92 14.63
C CYS A 170 20.29 -9.02 13.20
N TYR A 171 19.61 -9.74 12.31
CA TYR A 171 19.97 -9.80 10.89
C TYR A 171 19.99 -8.40 10.25
N LEU A 172 18.91 -7.63 10.39
CA LEU A 172 18.84 -6.28 9.83
C LEU A 172 19.86 -5.34 10.48
N LEU A 173 20.09 -5.47 11.79
CA LEU A 173 21.09 -4.67 12.51
C LEU A 173 22.50 -4.91 11.97
N ASP A 174 22.85 -6.15 11.65
CA ASP A 174 24.12 -6.49 10.98
C ASP A 174 24.19 -5.87 9.57
N LYS A 175 23.11 -5.95 8.78
CA LYS A 175 23.04 -5.37 7.43
C LYS A 175 23.12 -3.85 7.40
N TYR A 176 22.59 -3.18 8.43
CA TYR A 176 22.63 -1.73 8.57
C TYR A 176 23.86 -1.25 9.37
N SER A 177 24.80 -2.14 9.69
CA SER A 177 26.03 -1.78 10.40
C SER A 177 26.78 -0.64 9.70
N GLY A 178 27.08 0.41 10.45
CA GLY A 178 27.72 1.63 9.94
C GLY A 178 26.75 2.66 9.33
N ASP A 179 25.46 2.34 9.23
CA ASP A 179 24.41 3.26 8.80
C ASP A 179 23.54 3.68 9.99
N LEU A 180 23.87 4.84 10.57
CA LEU A 180 23.20 5.33 11.78
C LEU A 180 21.71 5.60 11.57
N TYR A 181 21.31 6.02 10.37
CA TYR A 181 19.90 6.32 10.09
C TYR A 181 19.07 5.04 10.17
N TRP A 182 19.42 4.02 9.37
CA TRP A 182 18.69 2.75 9.33
C TRP A 182 18.81 1.94 10.62
N THR A 183 19.94 2.06 11.32
CA THR A 183 20.09 1.47 12.66
C THR A 183 19.12 2.11 13.66
N ASN A 184 18.98 3.44 13.66
CA ASN A 184 18.07 4.14 14.56
C ASN A 184 16.60 3.85 14.21
N ASP A 185 16.25 3.90 12.94
CA ASP A 185 14.89 3.58 12.46
C ASP A 185 14.47 2.15 12.87
N LEU A 186 15.34 1.16 12.62
CA LEU A 186 15.11 -0.22 13.06
C LEU A 186 14.92 -0.32 14.58
N ASN A 187 15.72 0.42 15.36
CA ASN A 187 15.63 0.43 16.81
C ASN A 187 14.32 1.05 17.30
N GLU A 188 13.87 2.14 16.68
CA GLU A 188 12.63 2.83 17.07
C GLU A 188 11.40 1.96 16.78
N GLU A 189 11.37 1.30 15.62
CA GLU A 189 10.20 0.54 15.17
C GLU A 189 10.13 -0.88 15.78
N ILE A 190 11.28 -1.55 15.92
CA ILE A 190 11.31 -2.99 16.25
C ILE A 190 11.73 -3.28 17.68
N LYS A 191 12.69 -2.54 18.25
CA LYS A 191 13.29 -2.92 19.53
C LYS A 191 12.23 -2.97 20.63
N PRO A 192 12.14 -4.06 21.41
CA PRO A 192 11.20 -4.11 22.52
C PRO A 192 11.56 -3.04 23.54
N VAL A 193 10.57 -2.25 23.96
CA VAL A 193 10.71 -1.39 25.14
C VAL A 193 11.01 -2.32 26.31
N ALA A 194 12.18 -2.20 26.93
CA ALA A 194 12.49 -2.94 28.13
C ALA A 194 11.38 -2.67 29.14
N ASN A 195 10.63 -3.70 29.51
CA ASN A 195 9.66 -3.62 30.60
C ASN A 195 10.43 -3.07 31.81
N LYS A 196 10.10 -1.84 32.21
CA LYS A 196 10.50 -1.32 33.51
C LYS A 196 9.78 -2.20 34.53
N THR A 197 10.49 -3.21 35.03
CA THR A 197 10.17 -3.94 36.26
C THR A 197 10.08 -2.99 37.43
#